data_AF-A0A522APT2-F1
#
_entry.id   AF-A0A522APT2-F1
#
_cell.length_a   1.000
_cell.length_b   1.000
_cell.length_c   1.000
_cell.angle_alpha   90.00
_cell.angle_beta   90.00
_cell.angle_gamma   90.00
#
_symmetry.space_group_name_H-M   'P 1'
#
loop_
_entity.id
_entity.type
_entity.pdbx_description
1 polymer ?
#
loop_
_entity_poly.entity_id
_entity_poly.type
_entity_poly.pdbx_seq_one_letter_code
_entity_poly.pdbx_strand_id
1 'polypeptide(L)'
;MRMEFNMIARARFDNASPIRAQRIRDPIRPRLRRVKVKPQPWLLPFSVAPASAARCYVLHEIFEAQADLHPEATAIEFGSELTTYAELEKRANRLARHLRARGVRRDPKVALLLPRGPDLYAAMLGILKAGAAYVPIDPDCPTERVRYILENAEVATLVTNAEFALYHPEFAGAMIRLDADHAAIEAERPERLPRNTVGVGPRDLCYIIYTSGSTGRPKGVMIEHRNACHLVCAEANIFGVKSEDRVYQGFSLSFDASIEEIWLAFQAGATLVAATPEMSHAGPDLSRLLTEARVTVLSCVPTLLAMLD
;
A
#
# COMPACT_ATOMS: atom_id res chain seq x y z
N MET A 1 3.96 -25.41 11.76
CA MET A 1 4.18 -24.17 12.52
C MET A 1 3.18 -23.16 12.00
N ARG A 2 2.22 -22.73 12.83
CA ARG A 2 1.10 -21.87 12.41
C ARG A 2 1.67 -20.55 11.89
N MET A 3 1.42 -20.23 10.63
CA MET A 3 1.33 -18.82 10.23
C MET A 3 0.25 -18.23 11.13
N GLU A 4 0.64 -17.35 12.05
CA GLU A 4 -0.33 -16.42 12.61
C GLU A 4 -0.78 -15.54 11.45
N PHE A 5 -1.88 -15.91 10.81
CA PHE A 5 -2.72 -14.92 10.16
C PHE A 5 -3.12 -13.97 11.27
N ASN A 6 -2.40 -12.85 11.40
CA ASN A 6 -2.88 -11.74 12.21
C ASN A 6 -4.25 -11.40 11.65
N MET A 7 -5.27 -11.66 12.46
CA MET A 7 -6.66 -11.43 12.10
C MET A 7 -6.82 -9.91 12.01
N ILE A 8 -6.66 -9.36 10.80
CA ILE A 8 -6.90 -7.95 10.53
C ILE A 8 -8.40 -7.74 10.67
N ALA A 9 -8.80 -6.88 11.60
CA ALA A 9 -10.16 -6.42 11.70
C ALA A 9 -10.33 -5.21 10.78
N ARG A 10 -11.38 -5.24 9.94
CA ARG A 10 -11.74 -4.11 9.07
C ARG A 10 -13.09 -3.54 9.49
N ALA A 11 -13.15 -2.22 9.71
CA ALA A 11 -14.37 -1.52 10.09
C ALA A 11 -14.70 -0.48 9.01
N ARG A 12 -16.01 -0.34 8.71
CA ARG A 12 -16.56 0.74 7.90
C ARG A 12 -17.46 1.63 8.75
N PHE A 13 -17.31 2.95 8.64
CA PHE A 13 -18.10 3.94 9.38
C PHE A 13 -19.07 4.67 8.44
N ASP A 14 -20.36 4.76 8.82
CA ASP A 14 -21.37 5.56 8.11
C ASP A 14 -21.44 6.98 8.70
N ASN A 15 -21.45 8.01 7.84
CA ASN A 15 -21.45 9.44 8.18
C ASN A 15 -22.67 9.97 8.98
N ALA A 16 -23.58 9.10 9.43
CA ALA A 16 -24.85 9.48 10.05
C ALA A 16 -24.99 9.12 11.54
N SER A 17 -23.94 8.66 12.24
CA SER A 17 -24.04 8.35 13.67
C SER A 17 -22.68 8.38 14.39
N PRO A 18 -22.61 8.79 15.67
CA PRO A 18 -21.41 8.63 16.48
C PRO A 18 -21.05 7.15 16.58
N ILE A 19 -19.74 6.87 16.63
CA ILE A 19 -19.07 5.56 16.73
C ILE A 19 -20.02 4.47 17.24
N ARG A 20 -20.62 3.73 16.29
CA ARG A 20 -21.16 2.40 16.56
C ARG A 20 -20.11 1.40 16.10
N ALA A 21 -19.13 1.13 16.98
CA ALA A 21 -18.61 -0.22 17.03
C ALA A 21 -19.85 -1.14 17.15
N GLN A 22 -20.03 -2.11 16.25
CA GLN A 22 -21.04 -3.15 16.45
C GLN A 22 -20.59 -4.02 17.63
N ARG A 23 -20.71 -3.49 18.86
CA ARG A 23 -20.90 -4.27 20.08
C ARG A 23 -22.40 -4.41 20.27
N ILE A 24 -22.89 -5.63 20.05
CA ILE A 24 -24.19 -6.09 20.50
C ILE A 24 -24.23 -5.92 22.04
N ARG A 25 -24.94 -4.90 22.56
CA ARG A 25 -25.38 -4.79 23.97
C ARG A 25 -26.86 -5.19 23.98
N ASP A 26 -27.28 -6.27 24.63
CA ASP A 26 -27.48 -6.41 26.08
C ASP A 26 -27.87 -7.87 26.45
N PRO A 27 -28.04 -8.22 27.74
CA PRO A 27 -27.07 -8.63 28.75
C PRO A 27 -27.00 -10.18 28.86
N ILE A 28 -26.18 -10.72 29.78
CA ILE A 28 -26.02 -12.15 30.16
C ILE A 28 -24.75 -12.82 29.58
N ARG A 29 -23.78 -13.07 30.50
CA ARG A 29 -22.68 -14.06 30.51
C ARG A 29 -22.12 -14.53 29.15
N PRO A 30 -20.80 -14.42 28.88
CA PRO A 30 -20.24 -14.84 27.60
C PRO A 30 -20.32 -16.36 27.46
N ARG A 31 -21.28 -16.85 26.67
CA ARG A 31 -21.14 -18.13 25.97
C ARG A 31 -20.78 -17.82 24.53
N LEU A 32 -19.52 -18.11 24.18
CA LEU A 32 -19.06 -18.27 22.80
C LEU A 32 -20.11 -19.07 22.01
N ARG A 33 -20.81 -18.42 21.08
CA ARG A 33 -21.64 -19.16 20.13
C ARG A 33 -20.73 -19.69 19.03
N ARG A 34 -20.39 -20.99 19.11
CA ARG A 34 -20.02 -21.75 17.92
C ARG A 34 -21.21 -21.69 16.97
N VAL A 35 -21.02 -21.06 15.81
CA VAL A 35 -21.89 -21.30 14.66
C VAL A 35 -21.74 -22.79 14.33
N LYS A 36 -22.78 -23.60 14.58
CA LYS A 36 -22.85 -24.94 14.04
C LYS A 36 -23.05 -24.80 12.53
N VAL A 37 -21.94 -24.74 11.80
CA VAL A 37 -21.93 -25.09 10.39
C VAL A 37 -22.34 -26.56 10.35
N LYS A 38 -23.54 -26.87 9.85
CA LYS A 38 -23.87 -28.26 9.51
C LYS A 38 -22.80 -28.70 8.50
N PRO A 39 -22.07 -29.81 8.71
CA PRO A 39 -21.17 -30.33 7.70
C PRO A 39 -22.02 -30.72 6.49
N GLN A 40 -22.05 -29.86 5.49
CA GLN A 40 -22.49 -30.18 4.14
C GLN A 40 -21.31 -30.88 3.44
N PRO A 41 -21.55 -31.87 2.57
CA PRO A 41 -20.52 -32.74 2.03
C PRO A 41 -19.39 -31.93 1.38
N TRP A 42 -18.19 -32.22 1.83
CA TRP A 42 -16.94 -31.45 1.83
C TRP A 42 -16.23 -31.36 0.47
N LEU A 43 -16.99 -31.34 -0.62
CA LEU A 43 -16.50 -31.07 -1.98
C LEU A 43 -17.55 -30.30 -2.77
N LEU A 44 -17.87 -29.07 -2.34
CA LEU A 44 -18.12 -28.05 -3.36
C LEU A 44 -16.72 -27.61 -3.80
N PRO A 45 -16.38 -27.63 -5.10
CA PRO A 45 -15.12 -27.04 -5.54
C PRO A 45 -15.10 -25.62 -4.96
N PHE A 46 -13.94 -25.16 -4.47
CA PHE A 46 -13.72 -23.73 -4.23
C PHE A 46 -14.28 -23.01 -5.44
N SER A 47 -15.49 -22.46 -5.30
CA SER A 47 -16.17 -21.81 -6.41
C SER A 47 -15.41 -20.51 -6.53
N VAL A 48 -14.42 -20.52 -7.42
CA VAL A 48 -13.85 -19.32 -8.00
C VAL A 48 -15.08 -18.57 -8.53
N ALA A 49 -15.52 -17.55 -7.82
CA ALA A 49 -16.52 -16.64 -8.36
C ALA A 49 -16.01 -16.27 -9.76
N PRO A 50 -16.82 -16.42 -10.82
CA PRO A 50 -16.33 -16.10 -12.16
C PRO A 50 -15.80 -14.67 -12.09
N ALA A 51 -14.51 -14.52 -12.37
CA ALA A 51 -13.82 -13.25 -12.30
C ALA A 51 -14.53 -12.30 -13.26
N SER A 52 -15.45 -11.49 -12.73
CA SER A 52 -16.15 -10.48 -13.50
C SER A 52 -15.13 -9.39 -13.82
N ALA A 53 -14.45 -9.57 -14.95
CA ALA A 53 -13.71 -8.59 -15.73
C ALA A 53 -12.99 -7.48 -14.95
N ALA A 54 -11.98 -7.83 -14.14
CA ALA A 54 -10.92 -6.88 -13.83
C ALA A 54 -10.08 -6.68 -15.12
N ARG A 55 -10.40 -5.63 -15.88
CA ARG A 55 -9.71 -5.28 -17.14
C ARG A 55 -8.30 -4.72 -16.93
N CYS A 56 -7.88 -4.48 -15.70
CA CYS A 56 -6.52 -4.04 -15.38
C CYS A 56 -5.71 -5.23 -14.88
N TYR A 57 -4.62 -5.54 -15.58
CA TYR A 57 -3.76 -6.68 -15.28
C TYR A 57 -2.63 -6.35 -14.30
N VAL A 58 -2.40 -5.06 -14.03
CA VAL A 58 -1.29 -4.55 -13.23
C VAL A 58 -1.76 -3.38 -12.36
N LEU A 59 -1.11 -3.20 -11.21
CA LEU A 59 -1.56 -2.30 -10.15
C LEU A 59 -1.57 -0.84 -10.58
N HIS A 60 -0.53 -0.38 -11.30
CA HIS A 60 -0.51 1.01 -11.75
C HIS A 60 -1.63 1.33 -12.74
N GLU A 61 -2.11 0.36 -13.53
CA GLU A 61 -3.26 0.57 -14.43
C GLU A 61 -4.58 0.72 -13.67
N ILE A 62 -4.72 0.09 -12.50
CA ILE A 62 -5.86 0.32 -11.59
C ILE A 62 -5.89 1.79 -11.16
N PHE A 63 -4.74 2.31 -10.73
CA PHE A 63 -4.62 3.71 -10.32
C PHE A 63 -4.88 4.66 -11.49
N GLU A 64 -4.31 4.37 -12.67
CA GLU A 64 -4.53 5.17 -13.89
C GLU A 64 -6.01 5.27 -14.26
N ALA A 65 -6.75 4.16 -14.16
CA ALA A 65 -8.19 4.16 -14.44
C ALA A 65 -8.95 5.09 -13.47
N GLN A 66 -8.59 5.11 -12.19
CA GLN A 66 -9.21 6.03 -11.24
C GLN A 66 -8.77 7.47 -11.46
N ALA A 67 -7.52 7.72 -11.84
CA ALA A 67 -7.04 9.05 -12.18
C ALA A 67 -7.72 9.64 -13.43
N ASP A 68 -8.13 8.79 -14.38
CA ASP A 68 -8.92 9.21 -15.54
C ASP A 68 -10.38 9.52 -15.16
N LEU A 69 -10.96 8.77 -14.22
CA LEU A 69 -12.35 8.93 -13.79
C LEU A 69 -12.53 10.10 -12.81
N HIS A 70 -11.57 10.30 -11.91
CA HIS A 70 -11.66 11.22 -10.77
C HIS A 70 -10.41 12.11 -10.63
N PRO A 71 -9.98 12.84 -11.68
CA PRO A 71 -8.70 13.56 -11.69
C PRO A 71 -8.58 14.59 -10.56
N GLU A 72 -9.67 15.30 -10.24
CA GLU A 72 -9.70 16.37 -9.23
C GLU A 72 -10.04 15.86 -7.82
N ALA A 73 -10.32 14.56 -7.66
CA ALA A 73 -10.57 14.00 -6.33
C ALA A 73 -9.26 13.84 -5.56
N THR A 74 -9.33 13.97 -4.23
CA THR A 74 -8.18 13.74 -3.35
C THR A 74 -7.80 12.25 -3.34
N ALA A 75 -6.60 11.93 -3.83
CA ALA A 75 -6.02 10.59 -3.74
C ALA A 75 -5.35 10.37 -2.39
N ILE A 76 -4.60 11.36 -1.89
CA ILE A 76 -3.85 11.27 -0.64
C ILE A 76 -4.14 12.50 0.21
N GLU A 77 -4.35 12.24 1.50
CA GLU A 77 -4.34 13.25 2.55
C GLU A 77 -3.20 12.92 3.52
N PHE A 78 -2.31 13.87 3.73
CA PHE A 78 -1.20 13.76 4.68
C PHE A 78 -1.06 15.05 5.47
N GLY A 79 -1.56 15.05 6.71
CA GLY A 79 -1.67 16.28 7.51
C GLY A 79 -2.58 17.30 6.82
N SER A 80 -2.05 18.48 6.50
CA SER A 80 -2.77 19.51 5.74
C SER A 80 -2.56 19.42 4.22
N GLU A 81 -1.67 18.54 3.74
CA GLU A 81 -1.41 18.38 2.32
C GLU A 81 -2.46 17.45 1.70
N LEU A 82 -3.12 17.93 0.65
CA LEU A 82 -4.03 17.16 -0.18
C LEU A 82 -3.41 17.01 -1.57
N THR A 83 -3.25 15.76 -2.01
CA THR A 83 -2.78 15.46 -3.37
C THR A 83 -3.91 14.81 -4.14
N THR A 84 -4.28 15.39 -5.27
CA THR A 84 -5.29 14.85 -6.18
C THR A 84 -4.79 13.65 -6.96
N TYR A 85 -5.70 12.85 -7.53
CA TYR A 85 -5.33 11.76 -8.43
C TYR A 85 -4.52 12.25 -9.63
N ALA A 86 -4.90 13.38 -10.23
CA ALA A 86 -4.18 13.95 -11.37
C ALA A 86 -2.77 14.42 -11.01
N GLU A 87 -2.57 15.03 -9.83
CA GLU A 87 -1.24 15.44 -9.36
C GLU A 87 -0.35 14.25 -9.08
N LEU A 88 -0.88 13.24 -8.37
CA LEU A 88 -0.13 12.04 -8.04
C LEU A 88 0.27 11.25 -9.30
N GLU A 89 -0.63 11.15 -10.28
CA GLU A 89 -0.38 10.54 -11.58
C GLU A 89 0.77 11.24 -12.32
N LYS A 90 0.77 12.59 -12.37
CA LYS A 90 1.83 13.38 -13.01
C LYS A 90 3.17 13.16 -12.31
N ARG A 91 3.22 13.24 -10.97
CA ARG A 91 4.45 13.00 -10.19
C ARG A 91 5.01 11.60 -10.46
N ALA A 92 4.15 10.58 -10.43
CA ALA A 92 4.53 9.20 -10.70
C ALA A 92 5.06 9.00 -12.14
N ASN A 93 4.42 9.63 -13.13
CA ASN A 93 4.83 9.55 -14.54
C ASN A 93 6.19 10.20 -14.81
N ARG A 94 6.46 11.34 -14.17
CA ARG A 94 7.77 12.01 -14.23
C ARG A 94 8.85 11.12 -13.63
N LEU A 95 8.61 10.59 -12.43
CA LEU A 95 9.55 9.71 -11.76
C LEU A 95 9.79 8.41 -12.54
N ALA A 96 8.76 7.83 -13.16
CA ALA A 96 8.91 6.65 -14.00
C ALA A 96 9.89 6.88 -15.17
N ARG A 97 9.83 8.04 -15.82
CA ARG A 97 10.79 8.43 -16.87
C ARG A 97 12.19 8.60 -16.32
N HIS A 98 12.29 9.32 -15.21
CA HIS A 98 13.56 9.57 -14.55
C HIS A 98 14.27 8.26 -14.16
N LEU A 99 13.53 7.31 -13.58
CA LEU A 99 14.02 5.96 -13.26
C LEU A 99 14.50 5.23 -14.51
N ARG A 100 13.73 5.26 -15.61
CA ARG A 100 14.13 4.63 -16.87
C ARG A 100 15.36 5.29 -17.51
N ALA A 101 15.49 6.61 -17.44
CA ALA A 101 16.67 7.34 -17.89
C ALA A 101 17.93 6.91 -17.11
N ARG A 102 17.76 6.50 -15.85
CA ARG A 102 18.81 5.97 -14.95
C ARG A 102 19.01 4.45 -15.02
N GLY A 103 18.40 3.78 -16.00
CA GLY A 103 18.67 2.37 -16.27
C GLY A 103 17.66 1.38 -15.69
N VAL A 104 16.61 1.84 -15.00
CA VAL A 104 15.50 0.94 -14.59
C VAL A 104 14.80 0.40 -15.84
N ARG A 105 14.60 -0.91 -15.90
CA ARG A 105 13.95 -1.64 -17.01
C ARG A 105 12.75 -2.43 -16.49
N ARG A 106 12.30 -3.43 -17.24
CA ARG A 106 11.24 -4.36 -16.82
C ARG A 106 11.83 -5.46 -15.93
N ASP A 107 11.12 -5.79 -14.86
CA ASP A 107 11.49 -6.78 -13.84
C ASP A 107 12.76 -6.49 -12.99
N PRO A 108 13.25 -5.23 -12.81
CA PRO A 108 14.23 -4.94 -11.78
C PRO A 108 13.54 -4.75 -10.43
N LYS A 109 14.31 -4.93 -9.36
CA LYS A 109 13.91 -4.64 -7.99
C LYS A 109 14.45 -3.26 -7.63
N VAL A 110 13.58 -2.36 -7.19
CA VAL A 110 13.94 -1.02 -6.75
C VAL A 110 13.58 -0.89 -5.28
N ALA A 111 14.57 -0.63 -4.43
CA ALA A 111 14.30 -0.35 -3.03
C ALA A 111 13.64 1.01 -2.86
N LEU A 112 12.67 1.08 -1.96
CA LEU A 112 11.89 2.28 -1.64
C LEU A 112 12.03 2.56 -0.15
N LEU A 113 12.86 3.55 0.20
CA LEU A 113 13.17 3.96 1.56
C LEU A 113 12.80 5.43 1.72
N LEU A 114 11.54 5.70 2.05
CA LEU A 114 11.00 7.05 2.20
C LEU A 114 10.06 7.09 3.40
N PRO A 115 9.94 8.25 4.06
CA PRO A 115 8.93 8.43 5.08
C PRO A 115 7.55 8.44 4.42
N ARG A 116 6.51 8.19 5.22
CA ARG A 116 5.13 8.27 4.74
C ARG A 116 4.82 9.70 4.29
N GLY A 117 4.25 9.84 3.09
CA GLY A 117 3.90 11.13 2.49
C GLY A 117 3.67 11.02 0.98
N PRO A 118 3.26 12.10 0.29
CA PRO A 118 2.92 12.05 -1.14
C PRO A 118 4.04 11.52 -2.04
N ASP A 119 5.30 11.84 -1.72
CA ASP A 119 6.47 11.41 -2.49
C ASP A 119 6.69 9.90 -2.45
N LEU A 120 6.39 9.25 -1.32
CA LEU A 120 6.42 7.79 -1.20
C LEU A 120 5.44 7.14 -2.18
N TYR A 121 4.20 7.61 -2.22
CA TYR A 121 3.17 7.03 -3.07
C TYR A 121 3.44 7.32 -4.55
N ALA A 122 3.93 8.52 -4.87
CA ALA A 122 4.40 8.85 -6.21
C ALA A 122 5.58 7.94 -6.63
N ALA A 123 6.49 7.64 -5.72
CA ALA A 123 7.60 6.71 -5.94
C ALA A 123 7.15 5.27 -6.13
N MET A 124 6.23 4.78 -5.30
CA MET A 124 5.64 3.46 -5.47
C MET A 124 5.01 3.31 -6.87
N LEU A 125 4.19 4.28 -7.28
CA LEU A 125 3.58 4.30 -8.62
C LEU A 125 4.61 4.45 -9.73
N GLY A 126 5.60 5.33 -9.56
CA GLY A 126 6.65 5.59 -10.53
C GLY A 126 7.53 4.37 -10.79
N ILE A 127 7.87 3.60 -9.75
CA ILE A 127 8.61 2.33 -9.85
C ILE A 127 7.80 1.31 -10.67
N LEU A 128 6.52 1.12 -10.35
CA LEU A 128 5.65 0.20 -11.09
C LEU A 128 5.50 0.63 -12.57
N LYS A 129 5.30 1.92 -12.83
CA LYS A 129 5.19 2.50 -14.18
C LYS A 129 6.51 2.41 -14.95
N ALA A 130 7.66 2.42 -14.28
CA ALA A 130 8.96 2.19 -14.91
C ALA A 130 9.16 0.72 -15.34
N GLY A 131 8.35 -0.19 -14.80
CA GLY A 131 8.34 -1.63 -15.07
C GLY A 131 8.98 -2.48 -13.97
N ALA A 132 9.17 -1.90 -12.79
CA ALA A 132 9.94 -2.48 -11.70
C ALA A 132 9.05 -2.88 -10.52
N ALA A 133 9.52 -3.85 -9.73
CA ALA A 133 8.93 -4.18 -8.44
C ALA A 133 9.56 -3.32 -7.34
N TYR A 134 8.74 -2.73 -6.47
CA TYR A 134 9.27 -1.99 -5.32
C TYR A 134 9.55 -2.93 -4.14
N VAL A 135 10.66 -2.68 -3.44
CA VAL A 135 11.00 -3.32 -2.16
C VAL A 135 10.84 -2.25 -1.09
N PRO A 136 9.65 -2.13 -0.45
CA PRO A 136 9.42 -1.10 0.53
C PRO A 136 10.17 -1.41 1.82
N ILE A 137 10.84 -0.39 2.36
CA ILE A 137 11.61 -0.47 3.58
C ILE A 137 11.17 0.68 4.47
N ASP A 138 10.76 0.34 5.69
CA ASP A 138 10.39 1.34 6.68
C ASP A 138 11.65 2.07 7.18
N PRO A 139 11.71 3.41 7.12
CA PRO A 139 12.87 4.15 7.63
C PRO A 139 13.16 3.95 9.11
N ASP A 140 12.17 3.52 9.91
CA ASP A 140 12.36 3.20 11.32
C ASP A 140 13.06 1.84 11.53
N CYS A 141 13.33 1.09 10.46
CA CYS A 141 14.14 -0.12 10.54
C CYS A 141 15.60 0.21 10.90
N PRO A 142 16.26 -0.62 11.74
CA PRO A 142 17.69 -0.49 11.99
C PRO A 142 18.51 -0.51 10.69
N THR A 143 19.56 0.32 10.61
CA THR A 143 20.43 0.46 9.42
C THR A 143 20.95 -0.89 8.92
N GLU A 144 21.33 -1.81 9.81
CA GLU A 144 21.80 -3.15 9.44
C GLU A 144 20.72 -3.99 8.77
N ARG A 145 19.45 -3.84 9.18
CA ARG A 145 18.32 -4.52 8.55
C ARG A 145 18.09 -3.97 7.15
N VAL A 146 18.16 -2.65 6.97
CA VAL A 146 18.05 -2.02 5.65
C VAL A 146 19.16 -2.51 4.74
N ARG A 147 20.43 -2.47 5.18
CA ARG A 147 21.58 -2.99 4.42
C ARG A 147 21.38 -4.45 4.01
N TYR A 148 20.96 -5.30 4.94
CA TYR A 148 20.66 -6.70 4.65
C TYR A 148 19.60 -6.85 3.55
N ILE A 149 18.52 -6.06 3.59
CA ILE A 149 17.47 -6.10 2.56
C ILE A 149 18.02 -5.64 1.21
N LEU A 150 18.78 -4.54 1.16
CA LEU A 150 19.37 -4.03 -0.07
C LEU A 150 20.29 -5.08 -0.73
N GLU A 151 21.16 -5.71 0.06
CA GLU A 151 22.06 -6.76 -0.40
C GLU A 151 21.32 -8.02 -0.82
N ASN A 152 20.41 -8.52 0.02
CA ASN A 152 19.71 -9.79 -0.23
C ASN A 152 18.73 -9.70 -1.40
N ALA A 153 18.08 -8.55 -1.58
CA ALA A 153 17.20 -8.31 -2.70
C ALA A 153 17.98 -8.07 -4.00
N GLU A 154 19.30 -7.86 -3.95
CA GLU A 154 20.14 -7.53 -5.09
C GLU A 154 19.56 -6.33 -5.86
N VAL A 155 19.14 -5.28 -5.14
CA VAL A 155 18.58 -4.09 -5.77
C VAL A 155 19.69 -3.29 -6.43
N ALA A 156 19.48 -2.93 -7.70
CA ALA A 156 20.40 -2.06 -8.45
C ALA A 156 20.07 -0.57 -8.28
N THR A 157 18.92 -0.25 -7.68
CA THR A 157 18.44 1.12 -7.50
C THR A 157 17.75 1.28 -6.15
N LEU A 158 18.06 2.38 -5.47
CA LEU A 158 17.42 2.82 -4.24
C LEU A 158 16.77 4.18 -4.48
N VAL A 159 15.47 4.29 -4.24
CA VAL A 159 14.73 5.55 -4.19
C VAL A 159 14.60 5.98 -2.74
N THR A 160 15.11 7.17 -2.42
CA THR A 160 15.22 7.70 -1.05
C THR A 160 15.25 9.24 -1.05
N ASN A 161 15.52 9.88 0.08
CA ASN A 161 15.83 11.31 0.20
C ASN A 161 17.29 11.50 0.70
N ALA A 162 17.77 12.74 0.76
CA ALA A 162 19.13 13.02 1.21
C ALA A 162 19.38 12.62 2.66
N GLU A 163 18.38 12.71 3.54
CA GLU A 163 18.49 12.34 4.95
C GLU A 163 18.79 10.85 5.11
N PHE A 164 17.96 9.96 4.54
CA PHE A 164 18.13 8.52 4.67
C PHE A 164 19.30 7.98 3.86
N ALA A 165 19.69 8.67 2.79
CA ALA A 165 20.90 8.36 2.03
C ALA A 165 22.19 8.39 2.89
N LEU A 166 22.27 9.25 3.92
CA LEU A 166 23.45 9.38 4.78
C LEU A 166 23.76 8.11 5.58
N TYR A 167 22.77 7.26 5.82
CA TYR A 167 22.95 6.00 6.56
C TYR A 167 23.41 4.83 5.69
N HIS A 168 23.46 5.03 4.36
CA HIS A 168 23.81 3.99 3.39
C HIS A 168 24.85 4.47 2.36
N PRO A 169 25.97 5.09 2.77
CA PRO A 169 27.00 5.58 1.84
C PRO A 169 27.68 4.46 1.04
N GLU A 170 27.64 3.23 1.53
CA GLU A 170 28.24 2.05 0.91
C GLU A 170 27.35 1.40 -0.18
N PHE A 171 26.13 1.89 -0.40
CA PHE A 171 25.24 1.32 -1.41
C PHE A 171 25.84 1.48 -2.81
N ALA A 172 26.20 0.36 -3.44
CA ALA A 172 26.91 0.34 -4.73
C ALA A 172 25.99 0.62 -5.95
N GLY A 173 24.67 0.59 -5.77
CA GLY A 173 23.70 0.81 -6.85
C GLY A 173 23.41 2.28 -7.12
N ALA A 174 22.52 2.54 -8.08
CA ALA A 174 22.04 3.89 -8.37
C ALA A 174 21.15 4.41 -7.24
N MET A 175 21.52 5.53 -6.63
CA MET A 175 20.71 6.17 -5.59
C MET A 175 19.97 7.38 -6.17
N ILE A 176 18.64 7.31 -6.16
CA ILE A 176 17.75 8.37 -6.62
C ILE A 176 17.22 9.09 -5.38
N ARG A 177 17.62 10.34 -5.20
CA ARG A 177 17.28 11.14 -4.02
C ARG A 177 16.22 12.15 -4.42
N LEU A 178 14.97 11.93 -4.04
CA LEU A 178 13.83 12.69 -4.58
C LEU A 178 13.94 14.20 -4.36
N ASP A 179 14.53 14.60 -3.23
CA ASP A 179 14.81 16.00 -2.88
C ASP A 179 15.96 16.59 -3.70
N ALA A 180 17.08 15.87 -3.83
CA ALA A 180 18.24 16.35 -4.59
C ALA A 180 18.03 16.29 -6.11
N ASP A 181 17.31 15.28 -6.60
CA ASP A 181 16.95 15.08 -8.01
C ASP A 181 15.66 15.84 -8.41
N HIS A 182 15.03 16.57 -7.48
CA HIS A 182 13.71 17.18 -7.67
C HIS A 182 13.58 17.96 -8.97
N ALA A 183 14.52 18.87 -9.27
CA ALA A 183 14.49 19.67 -10.48
C ALA A 183 14.61 18.83 -11.77
N ALA A 184 15.39 17.75 -11.73
CA ALA A 184 15.55 16.84 -12.87
C ALA A 184 14.31 15.96 -13.05
N ILE A 185 13.64 15.55 -11.97
CA ILE A 185 12.36 14.84 -12.02
C ILE A 185 11.27 15.77 -12.55
N GLU A 186 11.18 17.00 -12.07
CA GLU A 186 10.20 18.00 -12.53
C GLU A 186 10.43 18.49 -13.97
N ALA A 187 11.62 18.26 -14.55
CA ALA A 187 11.87 18.50 -15.96
C ALA A 187 11.31 17.39 -16.88
N GLU A 188 11.02 16.20 -16.34
CA GLU A 188 10.48 15.09 -17.12
C GLU A 188 9.04 15.33 -17.58
N ARG A 189 8.66 14.67 -18.66
CA ARG A 189 7.30 14.76 -19.21
C ARG A 189 6.25 14.12 -18.27
N PRO A 190 5.13 14.79 -17.97
CA PRO A 190 4.13 14.31 -17.02
C PRO A 190 3.13 13.29 -17.60
N GLU A 191 3.09 13.10 -18.93
CA GLU A 191 2.18 12.17 -19.58
C GLU A 191 2.50 10.71 -19.23
N ARG A 192 1.62 9.74 -19.49
CA ARG A 192 1.94 8.32 -19.25
C ARG A 192 3.06 7.82 -20.18
N LEU A 193 3.85 6.85 -19.71
CA LEU A 193 4.72 6.10 -20.61
C LEU A 193 3.86 5.24 -21.54
N PRO A 194 4.15 5.18 -22.86
CA PRO A 194 3.40 4.31 -23.76
C PRO A 194 3.50 2.84 -23.31
N ARG A 195 2.38 2.11 -23.29
CA ARG A 195 2.32 0.71 -22.77
C ARG A 195 3.35 -0.21 -23.42
N ASN A 196 3.56 -0.07 -24.74
CA ASN A 196 4.55 -0.82 -25.51
C ASN A 196 6.01 -0.52 -25.11
N THR A 197 6.29 0.61 -24.45
CA THR A 197 7.64 1.00 -24.01
C THR A 197 8.08 0.20 -22.78
N VAL A 198 7.14 -0.15 -21.91
CA VAL A 198 7.43 -0.83 -20.64
C VAL A 198 7.16 -2.33 -20.75
N GLY A 199 6.01 -2.71 -21.32
CA GLY A 199 5.64 -4.11 -21.54
C GLY A 199 5.37 -4.91 -20.26
N VAL A 200 4.94 -4.25 -19.17
CA VAL A 200 4.57 -4.94 -17.91
C VAL A 200 3.33 -5.77 -18.12
N GLY A 201 3.34 -6.99 -17.59
CA GLY A 201 2.22 -7.92 -17.62
C GLY A 201 1.83 -8.43 -16.24
N PRO A 202 0.70 -9.14 -16.15
CA PRO A 202 0.13 -9.62 -14.88
C PRO A 202 1.02 -10.60 -14.09
N ARG A 203 2.01 -11.22 -14.74
CA ARG A 203 2.96 -12.16 -14.11
C ARG A 203 4.27 -11.51 -13.68
N ASP A 204 4.45 -10.23 -13.98
CA ASP A 204 5.64 -9.52 -13.51
C ASP A 204 5.49 -9.19 -12.02
N LEU A 205 6.63 -9.10 -11.33
CA LEU A 205 6.67 -8.74 -9.93
C LEU A 205 6.20 -7.29 -9.74
N CYS A 206 5.46 -7.06 -8.66
CA CYS A 206 4.99 -5.72 -8.28
C CYS A 206 5.61 -5.24 -6.98
N TYR A 207 5.78 -6.11 -5.99
CA TYR A 207 6.48 -5.77 -4.76
C TYR A 207 7.12 -6.98 -4.09
N ILE A 208 8.06 -6.70 -3.17
CA ILE A 208 8.72 -7.70 -2.33
C ILE A 208 8.69 -7.26 -0.86
N ILE A 209 7.98 -8.00 0.00
CA ILE A 209 7.93 -7.72 1.44
C ILE A 209 8.88 -8.64 2.19
N TYR A 210 9.75 -8.06 3.04
CA TYR A 210 10.67 -8.82 3.89
C TYR A 210 10.06 -9.16 5.25
N THR A 211 9.83 -10.44 5.50
CA THR A 211 9.26 -10.96 6.74
C THR A 211 10.34 -11.51 7.67
N SER A 212 10.08 -11.57 8.99
CA SER A 212 10.95 -12.24 9.96
C SER A 212 10.97 -13.74 9.69
N GLY A 213 11.94 -14.22 8.91
CA GLY A 213 12.06 -15.63 8.58
C GLY A 213 12.25 -16.48 9.84
N SER A 214 11.67 -17.68 9.87
CA SER A 214 11.79 -18.63 10.99
C SER A 214 13.22 -19.04 11.34
N THR A 215 14.16 -18.79 10.44
CA THR A 215 15.60 -19.06 10.59
C THR A 215 16.37 -17.86 11.15
N GLY A 216 15.68 -16.81 11.62
CA GLY A 216 16.27 -15.56 12.11
C GLY A 216 16.74 -14.59 11.02
N ARG A 217 16.83 -15.05 9.76
CA ARG A 217 17.16 -14.20 8.61
C ARG A 217 15.89 -13.79 7.85
N PRO A 218 15.67 -12.49 7.60
CA PRO A 218 14.50 -12.03 6.85
C PRO A 218 14.42 -12.65 5.44
N LYS A 219 13.21 -12.91 4.95
CA LYS A 219 12.98 -13.46 3.60
C LYS A 219 12.07 -12.55 2.80
N GLY A 220 12.47 -12.23 1.57
CA GLY A 220 11.67 -11.47 0.61
C GLY A 220 10.57 -12.34 0.00
N VAL A 221 9.32 -11.97 0.23
CA VAL A 221 8.14 -12.58 -0.39
C VAL A 221 7.82 -11.81 -1.66
N MET A 222 8.02 -12.44 -2.82
CA MET A 222 7.82 -11.84 -4.14
C MET A 222 6.38 -11.98 -4.59
N ILE A 223 5.72 -10.88 -4.92
CA ILE A 223 4.30 -10.87 -5.32
C ILE A 223 4.16 -10.37 -6.75
N GLU A 224 3.44 -11.13 -7.58
CA GLU A 224 3.11 -10.73 -8.94
C GLU A 224 1.89 -9.80 -8.97
N HIS A 225 1.81 -8.96 -10.00
CA HIS A 225 0.69 -8.06 -10.22
C HIS A 225 -0.69 -8.72 -10.13
N ARG A 226 -0.88 -9.89 -10.76
CA ARG A 226 -2.17 -10.61 -10.74
C ARG A 226 -2.61 -11.00 -9.34
N ASN A 227 -1.67 -11.28 -8.42
CA ASN A 227 -2.01 -11.68 -7.06
C ASN A 227 -2.59 -10.48 -6.31
N ALA A 228 -1.87 -9.35 -6.35
CA ALA A 228 -2.28 -8.13 -5.70
C ALA A 228 -3.58 -7.58 -6.31
N CYS A 229 -3.69 -7.53 -7.65
CA CYS A 229 -4.90 -7.06 -8.34
C CYS A 229 -6.12 -7.90 -7.98
N HIS A 230 -5.99 -9.23 -7.91
CA HIS A 230 -7.07 -10.11 -7.51
C HIS A 230 -7.55 -9.81 -6.09
N LEU A 231 -6.60 -9.69 -5.14
CA LEU A 231 -6.90 -9.39 -3.75
C LEU A 231 -7.66 -8.06 -3.61
N VAL A 232 -7.10 -6.96 -4.11
CA VAL A 232 -7.65 -5.62 -3.88
C VAL A 232 -9.00 -5.42 -4.58
N CYS A 233 -9.20 -6.04 -5.75
CA CYS A 233 -10.51 -6.06 -6.41
C CYS A 233 -11.54 -6.85 -5.58
N ALA A 234 -11.15 -7.99 -5.01
CA ALA A 234 -12.03 -8.78 -4.17
C ALA A 234 -12.38 -8.02 -2.89
N GLU A 235 -11.40 -7.39 -2.23
CA GLU A 235 -11.62 -6.61 -1.02
C GLU A 235 -12.54 -5.41 -1.26
N ALA A 236 -12.30 -4.63 -2.33
CA ALA A 236 -13.15 -3.49 -2.69
C ALA A 236 -14.62 -3.91 -2.84
N ASN A 237 -14.86 -5.07 -3.48
CA ASN A 237 -16.20 -5.62 -3.65
C ASN A 237 -16.80 -6.15 -2.34
N ILE A 238 -16.04 -6.90 -1.56
CA ILE A 238 -16.50 -7.52 -0.31
C ILE A 238 -16.88 -6.45 0.73
N PHE A 239 -16.04 -5.43 0.88
CA PHE A 239 -16.25 -4.36 1.86
C PHE A 239 -17.05 -3.17 1.29
N GLY A 240 -17.32 -3.17 -0.02
CA GLY A 240 -18.12 -2.17 -0.70
C GLY A 240 -17.50 -0.77 -0.62
N VAL A 241 -16.18 -0.67 -0.72
CA VAL A 241 -15.44 0.60 -0.68
C VAL A 241 -15.65 1.36 -1.99
N LYS A 242 -15.90 2.66 -1.89
CA LYS A 242 -16.25 3.55 -3.00
C LYS A 242 -15.38 4.80 -3.02
N SER A 243 -15.53 5.61 -4.07
CA SER A 243 -14.81 6.88 -4.25
C SER A 243 -15.04 7.89 -3.13
N GLU A 244 -16.15 7.81 -2.41
CA GLU A 244 -16.45 8.71 -1.30
C GLU A 244 -15.81 8.28 0.03
N ASP A 245 -15.25 7.07 0.09
CA ASP A 245 -14.64 6.55 1.30
C ASP A 245 -13.25 7.15 1.56
N ARG A 246 -12.84 7.04 2.82
CA ARG A 246 -11.55 7.54 3.33
C ARG A 246 -10.87 6.41 4.07
N VAL A 247 -9.85 5.84 3.46
CA VAL A 247 -9.14 4.64 3.94
C VAL A 247 -7.91 5.08 4.73
N TYR A 248 -7.83 4.68 5.99
CA TYR A 248 -6.65 4.93 6.82
C TYR A 248 -5.49 4.03 6.42
N GLN A 249 -4.30 4.61 6.27
CA GLN A 249 -3.04 3.89 6.04
C GLN A 249 -2.16 4.02 7.28
N GLY A 250 -2.27 3.03 8.17
CA GLY A 250 -1.56 3.02 9.46
C GLY A 250 -0.42 2.02 9.54
N PHE A 251 -0.47 0.93 8.78
CA PHE A 251 0.56 -0.10 8.85
C PHE A 251 1.91 0.40 8.31
N SER A 252 2.99 -0.17 8.85
CA SER A 252 4.33 -0.02 8.28
C SER A 252 4.34 -0.51 6.84
N LEU A 253 5.06 0.18 5.96
CA LEU A 253 5.26 -0.24 4.56
C LEU A 253 6.03 -1.55 4.43
N SER A 254 6.75 -1.94 5.48
CA SER A 254 7.42 -3.24 5.55
C SER A 254 6.45 -4.39 5.91
N PHE A 255 5.16 -4.09 6.09
CA PHE A 255 4.11 -5.06 6.39
C PHE A 255 3.08 -5.09 5.25
N ASP A 256 2.68 -6.29 4.82
CA ASP A 256 1.80 -6.50 3.67
C ASP A 256 0.42 -5.86 3.83
N ALA A 257 -0.10 -5.76 5.05
CA ALA A 257 -1.36 -5.06 5.31
C ALA A 257 -1.35 -3.57 4.88
N SER A 258 -0.18 -2.92 4.82
CA SER A 258 -0.09 -1.55 4.26
C SER A 258 -0.41 -1.52 2.77
N ILE A 259 -0.05 -2.58 2.04
CA ILE A 259 -0.34 -2.71 0.60
C ILE A 259 -1.85 -2.85 0.40
N GLU A 260 -2.53 -3.60 1.28
CA GLU A 260 -4.00 -3.70 1.28
C GLU A 260 -4.68 -2.37 1.60
N GLU A 261 -4.16 -1.58 2.54
CA GLU A 261 -4.68 -0.24 2.83
C GLU A 261 -4.56 0.69 1.61
N ILE A 262 -3.35 0.77 1.03
CA ILE A 262 -3.01 1.67 -0.07
C ILE A 262 -3.82 1.31 -1.32
N TRP A 263 -3.73 0.06 -1.76
CA TRP A 263 -4.34 -0.36 -3.01
C TRP A 263 -5.84 -0.56 -2.92
N LEU A 264 -6.42 -0.77 -1.73
CA LEU A 264 -7.86 -0.70 -1.58
C LEU A 264 -8.38 0.72 -1.86
N ALA A 265 -7.72 1.74 -1.31
CA ALA A 265 -8.10 3.13 -1.53
C ALA A 265 -8.03 3.48 -3.03
N PHE A 266 -6.87 3.19 -3.63
CA PHE A 266 -6.61 3.48 -5.03
C PHE A 266 -7.44 2.63 -6.00
N GLN A 267 -7.82 1.41 -5.64
CA GLN A 267 -8.75 0.60 -6.44
C GLN A 267 -10.15 1.20 -6.46
N ALA A 268 -10.59 1.77 -5.34
CA ALA A 268 -11.93 2.31 -5.17
C ALA A 268 -12.08 3.77 -5.65
N GLY A 269 -10.99 4.46 -5.99
CA GLY A 269 -11.01 5.90 -6.23
C GLY A 269 -11.20 6.72 -4.94
N ALA A 270 -10.98 6.09 -3.78
CA ALA A 270 -11.16 6.68 -2.45
C ALA A 270 -9.97 7.57 -2.06
N THR A 271 -10.10 8.33 -0.98
CA THR A 271 -8.97 9.05 -0.37
C THR A 271 -8.19 8.13 0.54
N LEU A 272 -6.87 8.06 0.34
CA LEU A 272 -5.93 7.44 1.27
C LEU A 272 -5.52 8.47 2.34
N VAL A 273 -5.97 8.27 3.58
CA VAL A 273 -5.55 9.08 4.73
C VAL A 273 -4.26 8.48 5.28
N ALA A 274 -3.13 9.04 4.87
CA ALA A 274 -1.81 8.60 5.27
C ALA A 274 -1.53 9.03 6.73
N ALA A 275 -1.22 8.07 7.59
CA ALA A 275 -1.01 8.37 9.01
C ALA A 275 0.20 9.29 9.22
N THR A 276 -0.03 10.44 9.86
CA THR A 276 1.03 11.36 10.26
C THR A 276 1.85 10.80 11.42
N PRO A 277 3.02 11.39 11.76
CA PRO A 277 3.75 11.03 12.97
C PRO A 277 2.86 11.12 14.23
N GLU A 278 1.99 12.12 14.32
CA GLU A 278 1.04 12.28 15.43
C GLU A 278 0.07 11.10 15.48
N MET A 279 -0.56 10.72 14.35
CA MET A 279 -1.46 9.58 14.30
C MET A 279 -0.77 8.27 14.66
N SER A 280 0.45 8.06 14.17
CA SER A 280 1.21 6.83 14.39
C SER A 280 1.58 6.61 15.86
N HIS A 281 1.73 7.70 16.64
CA HIS A 281 2.09 7.68 18.05
C HIS A 281 0.94 8.04 19.00
N ALA A 282 -0.27 8.24 18.49
CA ALA A 282 -1.40 8.74 19.27
C ALA A 282 -1.92 7.75 20.32
N GLY A 283 -1.64 6.45 20.18
CA GLY A 283 -2.18 5.43 21.07
C GLY A 283 -3.71 5.54 21.19
N PRO A 284 -4.28 5.71 22.40
CA PRO A 284 -5.73 5.90 22.58
C PRO A 284 -6.32 7.12 21.85
N ASP A 285 -5.54 8.20 21.66
CA ASP A 285 -6.01 9.43 21.00
C ASP A 285 -6.22 9.26 19.48
N LEU A 286 -5.83 8.10 18.92
CA LEU A 286 -6.01 7.80 17.51
C LEU A 286 -7.50 7.86 17.11
N SER A 287 -8.42 7.43 17.97
CA SER A 287 -9.87 7.46 17.69
C SER A 287 -10.38 8.87 17.36
N ARG A 288 -9.90 9.87 18.10
CA ARG A 288 -10.19 11.29 17.86
C ARG A 288 -9.62 11.74 16.51
N LEU A 289 -8.35 11.44 16.24
CA LEU A 289 -7.68 11.83 14.99
C LEU A 289 -8.32 11.20 13.76
N LEU A 290 -8.72 9.92 13.84
CA LEU A 290 -9.46 9.23 12.78
C LEU A 290 -10.82 9.88 12.53
N THR A 291 -11.50 10.32 13.60
CA THR A 291 -12.78 11.03 13.51
C THR A 291 -12.62 12.41 12.87
N GLU A 292 -11.60 13.17 13.28
CA GLU A 292 -11.27 14.49 12.71
C GLU A 292 -10.91 14.39 11.22
N ALA A 293 -10.13 13.37 10.87
CA ALA A 293 -9.80 13.03 9.49
C ALA A 293 -10.94 12.29 8.76
N ARG A 294 -12.13 12.13 9.38
CA ARG A 294 -13.32 11.52 8.77
C ARG A 294 -13.03 10.16 8.10
N VAL A 295 -12.17 9.35 8.71
CA VAL A 295 -11.84 8.01 8.18
C VAL A 295 -13.11 7.16 8.16
N THR A 296 -13.41 6.56 7.01
CA THR A 296 -14.57 5.67 6.85
C THR A 296 -14.16 4.20 6.77
N VAL A 297 -12.90 3.87 6.47
CA VAL A 297 -12.39 2.50 6.42
C VAL A 297 -11.10 2.38 7.22
N LEU A 298 -11.09 1.50 8.21
CA LEU A 298 -9.95 1.21 9.07
C LEU A 298 -9.61 -0.28 9.01
N SER A 299 -8.36 -0.60 8.68
CA SER A 299 -7.74 -1.91 8.97
C SER A 299 -6.91 -1.79 10.24
N CYS A 300 -7.04 -2.73 11.17
CA CYS A 300 -6.25 -2.71 12.40
C CYS A 300 -5.98 -4.11 12.94
N VAL A 301 -4.91 -4.23 13.73
CA VAL A 301 -4.66 -5.42 14.54
C VAL A 301 -5.60 -5.45 15.76
N PRO A 302 -5.92 -6.63 16.31
CA PRO A 302 -6.85 -6.74 17.44
C PRO A 302 -6.45 -5.91 18.68
N THR A 303 -5.14 -5.73 18.91
CA THR A 303 -4.62 -4.91 20.01
C THR A 303 -4.93 -3.43 19.83
N LEU A 304 -4.79 -2.90 18.62
CA LEU A 304 -5.13 -1.52 18.30
C LEU A 304 -6.65 -1.32 18.39
N LEU A 305 -7.44 -2.27 17.89
CA LEU A 305 -8.90 -2.22 18.00
C LEU A 305 -9.37 -2.09 19.46
N ALA A 306 -8.73 -2.81 20.38
CA ALA A 306 -9.05 -2.74 21.81
C ALA A 306 -8.70 -1.38 22.47
N MET A 307 -7.85 -0.56 21.83
CA MET A 307 -7.49 0.78 22.31
C MET A 307 -8.40 1.89 21.77
N LEU A 308 -9.19 1.59 20.73
CA LEU A 308 -10.08 2.55 20.05
C LEU A 308 -11.51 2.57 20.63
N ASP A 309 -11.77 1.79 21.68
CA ASP A 309 -13.06 1.66 22.38
C ASP A 309 -13.33 2.80 23.39
#